data_AF-K3VV14-F1
#
_entry.id   AF-K3VV14-F1
#
_cell.length_a   1.000
_cell.length_b   1.000
_cell.length_c   1.000
_cell.angle_alpha   90.00
_cell.angle_beta   90.00
_cell.angle_gamma   90.00
#
_symmetry.space_group_name_H-M   'P 1'
#
loop_
_entity.id
_entity.type
_entity.pdbx_description
1 polymer ?
#
loop_
_entity_poly.entity_id
_entity_poly.type
_entity_poly.pdbx_seq_one_letter_code
_entity_poly.pdbx_strand_id
1 'polypeptide(L)'
;MATDNDRGSPFAPLMAELARMRNKTLKTAICDVDNVIDLLTKARDQIAQDPDRATMVMTTLQNPVKASFERITTDLKDVTKAQKGFGKALDKALPHRELPMETDAMADHPGLINRAIAMHLLREGQFSVASTFLKEATDHPPHREIHSVPRTDEDGDDDMDDGDDEEDTDDELEGLHSEDLQRKFSEMYYILSAVKTHDLIPAINWANMNSTQLEAKGSTLEFELIKLQYVWLFKGPSVNGLPDDPARNGLGGALNYARQHFTRFQGRHLPEIQQLCCAMAYASNLAGSPYKHIFETDSAFEDVAMSFTREFCSLLGLSAESPLYVAVTAGSIALPRLIKYTTYMKEKKTEWTTENELAFETPLPESMIYHPIFVCPVSKEQTTQDNPPMMLGCGHVICRESLQNIIKAARYKCPYCPTEGHPKDATKIRL
;
A
#
# COMPACT_ATOMS: atom_id res chain seq x y z
N MET A 1 13.96 16.82 31.87
CA MET A 1 14.59 16.52 30.58
C MET A 1 13.52 16.75 29.53
N ALA A 2 13.62 17.86 28.80
CA ALA A 2 12.61 18.29 27.84
C ALA A 2 12.65 17.38 26.61
N THR A 3 11.47 16.96 26.18
CA THR A 3 11.21 16.20 24.95
C THR A 3 11.42 17.11 23.74
N ASP A 4 12.56 16.97 23.08
CA ASP A 4 12.94 17.62 21.82
C ASP A 4 12.26 16.92 20.61
N ASN A 5 10.93 16.78 20.66
CA ASN A 5 10.17 16.00 19.67
C ASN A 5 9.42 16.85 18.64
N ASP A 6 9.83 18.11 18.44
CA ASP A 6 9.26 19.01 17.42
C ASP A 6 10.26 19.27 16.27
N ARG A 7 10.91 18.20 15.80
CA ARG A 7 11.58 18.25 14.49
C ARG A 7 10.52 18.00 13.43
N GLY A 8 9.98 19.07 12.86
CA GLY A 8 9.10 19.00 11.69
C GLY A 8 9.66 18.04 10.64
N SER A 9 8.76 17.31 9.95
CA SER A 9 9.12 16.27 8.99
C SER A 9 10.25 16.72 8.06
N PRO A 10 11.32 15.92 7.86
CA PRO A 10 12.42 16.27 6.95
C PRO A 10 11.92 16.45 5.50
N PHE A 11 10.73 15.93 5.19
CA PHE A 11 10.07 16.06 3.90
C PHE A 11 9.13 17.28 3.81
N ALA A 12 8.89 18.05 4.87
CA ALA A 12 8.02 19.22 4.82
C ALA A 12 8.44 20.25 3.74
N PRO A 13 9.74 20.57 3.55
CA PRO A 13 10.18 21.41 2.44
C PRO A 13 9.93 20.78 1.07
N LEU A 14 10.11 19.46 0.95
CA LEU A 14 9.85 18.72 -0.29
C LEU A 14 8.37 18.77 -0.66
N MET A 15 7.48 18.54 0.31
CA MET A 15 6.03 18.60 0.12
C MET A 15 5.55 20.00 -0.29
N ALA A 16 6.16 21.05 0.26
CA ALA A 16 5.86 22.42 -0.14
C ALA A 16 6.29 22.72 -1.59
N GLU A 17 7.47 22.25 -2.03
CA GLU A 17 7.90 22.39 -3.43
C GLU A 17 7.08 21.50 -4.38
N LEU A 18 6.67 20.30 -3.94
CA LEU A 18 5.77 19.43 -4.70
C LEU A 18 4.43 20.12 -4.96
N ALA A 19 3.84 20.74 -3.94
CA ALA A 19 2.59 21.50 -4.08
C ALA A 19 2.75 22.67 -5.06
N ARG A 20 3.88 23.40 -5.02
CA ARG A 20 4.17 24.46 -5.99
C ARG A 20 4.32 23.92 -7.40
N MET A 21 5.01 22.79 -7.58
CA MET A 21 5.18 22.15 -8.89
C MET A 21 3.84 21.68 -9.45
N ARG A 22 2.99 21.03 -8.65
CA ARG A 22 1.64 20.61 -9.04
C ARG A 22 0.74 21.75 -9.50
N ASN A 23 0.86 22.92 -8.87
CA ASN A 23 0.07 24.11 -9.23
C ASN A 23 0.56 24.78 -10.53
N LYS A 24 1.79 24.51 -10.97
CA LYS A 24 2.39 25.11 -12.16
C LYS A 24 2.33 24.10 -13.31
N THR A 25 1.28 24.20 -14.13
CA THR A 25 1.07 23.31 -15.30
C THR A 25 1.18 24.09 -16.60
N LEU A 26 1.42 23.37 -17.70
CA LEU A 26 1.49 23.96 -19.04
C LEU A 26 0.10 24.21 -19.67
N LYS A 27 -1.00 24.06 -18.92
CA LYS A 27 -2.36 24.23 -19.45
C LYS A 27 -2.58 25.63 -20.04
N THR A 28 -2.09 26.68 -19.38
CA THR A 28 -2.19 28.06 -19.86
C THR A 28 -1.39 28.28 -21.12
N ALA A 29 -0.16 27.75 -21.17
CA ALA A 29 0.68 27.79 -22.36
C ALA A 29 0.03 27.06 -23.56
N ILE A 30 -0.63 25.93 -23.33
CA ILE A 30 -1.38 25.20 -24.37
C ILE A 30 -2.53 26.07 -24.89
N CYS A 31 -3.33 26.68 -24.01
CA CYS A 31 -4.39 27.60 -24.43
C CYS A 31 -3.84 28.80 -25.23
N ASP A 32 -2.69 29.35 -24.85
CA ASP A 32 -2.04 30.43 -25.59
C ASP A 32 -1.56 29.96 -26.98
N VAL A 33 -1.09 28.72 -27.11
CA VAL A 33 -0.74 28.12 -28.42
C VAL A 33 -2.00 27.95 -29.28
N ASP A 34 -3.10 27.43 -28.73
CA ASP A 34 -4.37 27.28 -29.44
C ASP A 34 -4.90 28.64 -29.92
N ASN A 35 -4.81 29.68 -29.08
CA ASN A 35 -5.16 31.05 -29.45
C ASN A 35 -4.30 31.58 -30.61
N VAL A 36 -3.00 31.26 -30.64
CA VAL A 36 -2.12 31.64 -31.75
C VAL A 36 -2.51 30.91 -33.04
N ILE A 37 -2.80 29.61 -32.95
CA ILE A 37 -3.29 28.82 -34.09
C ILE A 37 -4.58 29.42 -34.65
N ASP A 38 -5.52 29.80 -33.80
CA ASP A 38 -6.78 30.45 -34.20
C ASP A 38 -6.56 31.79 -34.88
N LEU A 39 -5.66 32.63 -34.33
CA LEU A 39 -5.33 33.93 -34.91
C LEU A 39 -4.69 33.79 -36.29
N LEU A 40 -3.75 32.85 -36.45
CA LEU A 40 -3.09 32.58 -37.73
C LEU A 40 -4.07 31.99 -38.75
N THR A 41 -4.97 31.12 -38.32
CA THR A 41 -5.99 30.51 -39.17
C THR A 41 -6.98 31.56 -39.68
N LYS A 42 -7.50 32.43 -38.79
CA LYS A 42 -8.39 33.53 -39.17
C LYS A 42 -7.73 34.49 -40.14
N ALA A 43 -6.46 34.82 -39.93
CA ALA A 43 -5.74 35.69 -40.83
C ALA A 43 -5.50 35.07 -42.21
N ARG A 44 -5.14 33.78 -42.26
CA ARG A 44 -5.04 33.04 -43.52
C ARG A 44 -6.36 33.09 -44.29
N ASP A 45 -7.48 32.86 -43.61
CA ASP A 45 -8.82 32.85 -44.23
C ASP A 45 -9.23 34.26 -44.72
N GLN A 46 -8.88 35.32 -43.98
CA GLN A 46 -9.10 36.70 -44.40
C GLN A 46 -8.28 37.07 -45.64
N ILE A 47 -7.02 36.62 -45.71
CA ILE A 47 -6.14 36.84 -46.88
C ILE A 47 -6.64 36.05 -48.10
N ALA A 48 -7.16 34.84 -47.89
CA ALA A 48 -7.75 34.03 -48.96
C ALA A 48 -9.03 34.65 -49.54
N GLN A 49 -9.80 35.40 -48.73
CA GLN A 49 -11.01 36.10 -49.17
C GLN A 49 -10.74 37.45 -49.85
N ASP A 50 -9.73 38.19 -49.40
CA ASP A 50 -9.37 39.50 -49.94
C ASP A 50 -7.83 39.68 -49.99
N PRO A 51 -7.19 39.32 -51.13
CA PRO A 51 -5.73 39.36 -51.28
C PRO A 51 -5.13 40.75 -51.13
N ASP A 52 -5.90 41.81 -51.42
CA ASP A 52 -5.43 43.20 -51.37
C ASP A 52 -5.27 43.71 -49.92
N ARG A 53 -5.87 43.02 -48.93
CA ARG A 53 -5.76 43.34 -47.50
C ARG A 53 -4.61 42.64 -46.78
N ALA A 54 -3.79 41.85 -47.49
CA ALA A 54 -2.79 40.99 -46.88
C ALA A 54 -1.77 41.75 -46.00
N THR A 55 -1.28 42.90 -46.44
CA THR A 55 -0.33 43.74 -45.68
C THR A 55 -0.94 44.29 -44.40
N MET A 56 -2.23 44.70 -44.44
CA MET A 56 -2.94 45.18 -43.27
C MET A 56 -3.13 44.06 -42.25
N VAL A 57 -3.66 42.90 -42.69
CA VAL A 57 -3.92 41.73 -41.84
C VAL A 57 -2.62 41.25 -41.16
N MET A 58 -1.53 41.13 -41.90
CA MET A 58 -0.21 40.74 -41.34
C MET A 58 0.33 41.73 -40.32
N THR A 59 0.12 43.03 -40.53
CA THR A 59 0.56 44.08 -39.57
C THR A 59 -0.23 43.99 -38.27
N THR A 60 -1.56 43.77 -38.33
CA THR A 60 -2.41 43.59 -37.15
C THR A 60 -2.08 42.31 -36.37
N LEU A 61 -1.58 41.28 -37.04
CA LEU A 61 -1.21 39.98 -36.45
C LEU A 61 0.11 40.02 -35.65
N GLN A 62 1.03 40.90 -36.04
CA GLN A 62 2.40 40.90 -35.54
C GLN A 62 2.47 41.08 -34.01
N ASN A 63 1.73 42.05 -33.47
CA ASN A 63 1.75 42.35 -32.03
C ASN A 63 1.04 41.26 -31.19
N PRO A 64 -0.18 40.79 -31.53
CA PRO A 64 -0.84 39.70 -30.81
C PRO A 64 -0.01 38.40 -30.77
N VAL A 65 0.58 38.00 -31.91
CA VAL A 65 1.40 36.78 -31.97
C VAL A 65 2.65 36.91 -31.09
N LYS A 66 3.34 38.05 -31.18
CA LYS A 66 4.53 38.30 -30.36
C LYS A 66 4.20 38.28 -28.86
N ALA A 67 3.10 38.93 -28.46
CA ALA A 67 2.63 38.93 -27.08
C ALA A 67 2.28 37.51 -26.58
N SER A 68 1.63 36.69 -27.40
CA SER A 68 1.37 35.29 -27.05
C SER A 68 2.65 34.47 -26.90
N PHE A 69 3.65 34.64 -27.77
CA PHE A 69 4.95 33.97 -27.61
C PHE A 69 5.69 34.40 -26.34
N GLU A 70 5.61 35.67 -25.95
CA GLU A 70 6.18 36.17 -24.70
C GLU A 70 5.48 35.55 -23.48
N ARG A 71 4.15 35.39 -23.51
CA ARG A 71 3.38 34.68 -22.47
C ARG A 71 3.77 33.20 -22.38
N ILE A 72 3.77 32.48 -23.50
CA ILE A 72 4.18 31.06 -23.57
C ILE A 72 5.59 30.88 -23.00
N THR A 73 6.53 31.75 -23.38
CA THR A 73 7.91 31.69 -22.88
C THR A 73 8.00 31.92 -21.38
N THR A 74 7.16 32.82 -20.84
CA THR A 74 7.10 33.11 -19.41
C THR A 74 6.54 31.93 -18.64
N ASP A 75 5.44 31.34 -19.12
CA ASP A 75 4.83 30.16 -18.51
C ASP A 75 5.79 28.95 -18.50
N LEU A 76 6.51 28.72 -19.60
CA LEU A 76 7.53 27.67 -19.69
C LEU A 76 8.67 27.88 -18.66
N LYS A 77 9.14 29.12 -18.49
CA LYS A 77 10.16 29.47 -17.50
C LYS A 77 9.66 29.22 -16.07
N ASP A 78 8.41 29.56 -15.79
CA ASP A 78 7.78 29.35 -14.49
C ASP A 78 7.69 27.86 -14.13
N VAL A 79 7.24 27.03 -15.07
CA VAL A 79 7.17 25.57 -14.88
C VAL A 79 8.55 24.98 -14.69
N THR A 80 9.53 25.35 -15.53
CA THR A 80 10.91 24.87 -15.42
C THR A 80 11.54 25.28 -14.09
N LYS A 81 11.27 26.49 -13.60
CA LYS A 81 11.73 26.96 -12.29
C LYS A 81 11.13 26.13 -11.16
N ALA A 82 9.84 25.81 -11.23
CA ALA A 82 9.17 24.95 -10.25
C ALA A 82 9.75 23.53 -10.26
N GLN A 83 9.96 22.93 -11.44
CA GLN A 83 10.59 21.61 -11.58
C GLN A 83 12.01 21.59 -11.00
N LYS A 84 12.84 22.60 -11.32
CA LYS A 84 14.20 22.73 -10.75
C LYS A 84 14.18 22.91 -9.24
N GLY A 85 13.21 23.66 -8.71
CA GLY A 85 13.02 23.83 -7.27
C GLY A 85 12.70 22.51 -6.58
N PHE A 86 11.76 21.75 -7.15
CA PHE A 86 11.41 20.42 -6.68
C PHE A 86 12.59 19.45 -6.74
N GLY A 87 13.31 19.38 -7.86
CA GLY A 87 14.50 18.51 -8.00
C GLY A 87 15.56 18.79 -6.93
N LYS A 88 15.88 20.07 -6.68
CA LYS A 88 16.83 20.44 -5.61
C LYS A 88 16.34 20.06 -4.21
N ALA A 89 15.03 20.18 -3.96
CA ALA A 89 14.46 19.77 -2.68
C ALA A 89 14.47 18.25 -2.53
N LEU A 90 14.26 17.51 -3.62
CA LEU A 90 14.34 16.06 -3.67
C LEU A 90 15.75 15.58 -3.35
N ASP A 91 16.77 16.10 -4.04
CA ASP A 91 18.18 15.77 -3.80
C ASP A 91 18.61 16.05 -2.35
N LYS A 92 18.06 17.11 -1.74
CA LYS A 92 18.33 17.47 -0.35
C LYS A 92 17.63 16.54 0.64
N ALA A 93 16.40 16.11 0.33
CA ALA A 93 15.60 15.25 1.20
C ALA A 93 16.05 13.78 1.13
N LEU A 94 16.50 13.34 -0.06
CA LEU A 94 16.94 11.98 -0.36
C LEU A 94 18.35 12.03 -0.98
N PRO A 95 19.39 12.38 -0.20
CA PRO A 95 20.75 12.45 -0.71
C PRO A 95 21.20 11.05 -1.17
N HIS A 96 21.79 10.99 -2.36
CA HIS A 96 22.39 9.75 -2.84
C HIS A 96 23.51 9.32 -1.89
N ARG A 97 23.39 8.12 -1.34
CA ARG A 97 24.36 7.55 -0.41
C ARG A 97 24.59 6.11 -0.81
N GLU A 98 25.83 5.82 -1.17
CA GLU A 98 26.26 4.45 -1.45
C GLU A 98 26.04 3.58 -0.20
N LEU A 99 25.41 2.44 -0.41
CA LEU A 99 25.22 1.46 0.64
C LEU A 99 26.54 0.72 0.85
N PRO A 100 26.93 0.44 2.11
CA PRO A 100 28.13 -0.32 2.43
C PRO A 100 27.90 -1.82 2.24
N MET A 101 27.34 -2.23 1.10
CA MET A 101 27.13 -3.62 0.70
C MET A 101 27.97 -3.90 -0.54
N GLU A 102 28.50 -5.12 -0.63
CA GLU A 102 29.37 -5.53 -1.74
C GLU A 102 28.60 -5.88 -3.02
N THR A 103 27.31 -6.21 -2.88
CA THR A 103 26.41 -6.56 -3.98
C THR A 103 25.09 -5.79 -3.89
N ASP A 104 24.59 -5.35 -5.05
CA ASP A 104 23.26 -4.74 -5.17
C ASP A 104 22.22 -5.83 -5.43
N ALA A 105 21.60 -6.34 -4.36
CA ALA A 105 20.56 -7.36 -4.46
C ALA A 105 19.32 -6.92 -5.27
N MET A 106 19.15 -5.61 -5.53
CA MET A 106 18.06 -5.10 -6.37
C MET A 106 18.41 -5.09 -7.85
N ALA A 107 19.71 -5.03 -8.20
CA ALA A 107 20.16 -4.97 -9.59
C ALA A 107 19.82 -6.24 -10.38
N ASP A 108 19.77 -7.39 -9.69
CA ASP A 108 19.49 -8.70 -10.30
C ASP A 108 18.00 -8.90 -10.60
N HIS A 109 17.11 -8.11 -10.00
CA HIS A 109 15.65 -8.31 -10.07
C HIS A 109 14.86 -7.08 -10.55
N PRO A 110 15.21 -6.46 -11.68
CA PRO A 110 14.57 -5.22 -12.09
C PRO A 110 13.09 -5.42 -12.51
N GLY A 111 12.71 -6.62 -12.98
CA GLY A 111 11.32 -6.96 -13.29
C GLY A 111 10.41 -6.92 -12.05
N LEU A 112 10.88 -7.46 -10.92
CA LEU A 112 10.15 -7.43 -9.65
C LEU A 112 9.97 -6.01 -9.12
N ILE A 113 10.98 -5.15 -9.31
CA ILE A 113 10.93 -3.74 -8.92
C ILE A 113 9.90 -2.99 -9.77
N ASN A 114 9.95 -3.16 -11.09
CA ASN A 114 8.99 -2.54 -12.01
C ASN A 114 7.56 -2.99 -11.69
N ARG A 115 7.36 -4.28 -11.42
CA ARG A 115 6.08 -4.82 -10.95
C ARG A 115 5.63 -4.17 -9.65
N ALA A 116 6.50 -4.06 -8.65
CA ALA A 116 6.16 -3.42 -7.38
C ALA A 116 5.77 -1.95 -7.54
N ILE A 117 6.45 -1.22 -8.42
CA ILE A 117 6.15 0.18 -8.77
C ILE A 117 4.80 0.28 -9.49
N ALA A 118 4.58 -0.49 -10.55
CA ALA A 118 3.33 -0.49 -11.30
C ALA A 118 2.13 -0.84 -10.42
N MET A 119 2.26 -1.86 -9.58
CA MET A 119 1.23 -2.25 -8.61
C MET A 119 0.96 -1.17 -7.57
N HIS A 120 1.99 -0.46 -7.11
CA HIS A 120 1.82 0.68 -6.22
C HIS A 120 1.04 1.80 -6.92
N LEU A 121 1.39 2.16 -8.16
CA LEU A 121 0.69 3.20 -8.93
C LEU A 121 -0.78 2.85 -9.17
N LEU A 122 -1.10 1.60 -9.50
CA LEU A 122 -2.48 1.13 -9.64
C LEU A 122 -3.26 1.22 -8.32
N ARG A 123 -2.62 0.83 -7.21
CA ARG A 123 -3.21 0.94 -5.87
C ARG A 123 -3.44 2.38 -5.43
N GLU A 124 -2.62 3.32 -5.88
CA GLU A 124 -2.76 4.77 -5.65
C GLU A 124 -3.69 5.46 -6.67
N GLY A 125 -4.31 4.68 -7.58
CA GLY A 125 -5.29 5.18 -8.55
C GLY A 125 -4.64 6.01 -9.68
N GLN A 126 -3.32 5.94 -9.81
CA GLN A 126 -2.55 6.60 -10.86
C GLN A 126 -2.54 5.76 -12.14
N PHE A 127 -3.72 5.42 -12.66
CA PHE A 127 -3.88 4.49 -13.79
C PHE A 127 -3.10 4.93 -15.03
N SER A 128 -3.22 6.20 -15.42
CA SER A 128 -2.51 6.71 -16.60
C SER A 128 -0.99 6.62 -16.44
N VAL A 129 -0.48 6.92 -15.23
CA VAL A 129 0.95 6.86 -14.94
C VAL A 129 1.41 5.40 -14.93
N ALA A 130 0.63 4.50 -14.32
CA ALA A 130 0.92 3.07 -14.33
C ALA A 130 0.97 2.53 -15.76
N SER A 131 0.01 2.88 -16.63
CA SER A 131 -0.01 2.44 -18.03
C SER A 131 1.18 2.98 -18.82
N THR A 132 1.54 4.26 -18.64
CA THR A 132 2.72 4.84 -19.28
C THR A 132 4.01 4.17 -18.78
N PHE A 133 4.14 3.99 -17.46
CA PHE A 133 5.30 3.34 -16.86
C PHE A 133 5.47 1.90 -17.33
N LEU A 134 4.38 1.12 -17.35
CA LEU A 134 4.39 -0.25 -17.84
C LEU A 134 4.80 -0.32 -19.31
N LYS A 135 4.29 0.59 -20.15
CA LYS A 135 4.68 0.68 -21.55
C LYS A 135 6.17 1.02 -21.70
N GLU A 136 6.66 2.00 -20.95
CA GLU A 136 8.08 2.38 -20.97
C GLU A 136 8.99 1.24 -20.49
N ALA A 137 8.58 0.51 -19.45
CA ALA A 137 9.31 -0.64 -18.92
C ALA A 137 9.37 -1.82 -19.90
N THR A 138 8.31 -2.05 -20.68
CA THR A 138 8.29 -3.06 -21.75
C THR A 138 9.08 -2.60 -22.98
N ASP A 139 8.94 -1.33 -23.39
CA ASP A 139 9.63 -0.78 -24.56
C ASP A 139 11.15 -0.63 -24.34
N HIS A 140 11.58 -0.41 -23.09
CA HIS A 140 12.98 -0.22 -22.68
C HIS A 140 13.30 -1.08 -21.44
N PRO A 141 13.46 -2.40 -21.60
CA PRO A 141 13.79 -3.26 -20.47
C PRO A 141 15.13 -2.82 -19.85
N PRO A 142 15.22 -2.75 -18.51
CA PRO A 142 16.45 -2.37 -17.83
C PRO A 142 17.58 -3.35 -18.19
N HIS A 143 18.76 -2.81 -18.50
CA HIS A 143 19.97 -3.62 -18.67
C HIS A 143 20.32 -4.32 -17.35
N ARG A 144 20.34 -5.65 -17.33
CA ARG A 144 20.95 -6.42 -16.22
C ARG A 144 22.43 -6.05 -16.15
N GLU A 145 22.88 -5.46 -15.05
CA GLU A 145 24.30 -5.42 -14.75
C GLU A 145 24.72 -6.84 -14.34
N ILE A 146 25.22 -7.62 -15.29
CA ILE A 146 25.79 -8.93 -15.00
C ILE A 146 27.04 -8.70 -14.15
N HIS A 147 26.90 -8.73 -12.82
CA HIS A 147 28.04 -8.90 -11.94
C HIS A 147 28.48 -10.36 -12.02
N SER A 148 29.25 -10.68 -13.06
CA SER A 148 29.98 -11.95 -13.14
C SER A 148 31.04 -11.94 -12.04
N VAL A 149 30.68 -12.38 -10.84
CA VAL A 149 31.66 -12.83 -9.86
C VAL A 149 32.11 -14.20 -10.37
N PRO A 150 33.38 -14.40 -10.79
CA PRO A 150 33.85 -15.73 -11.09
C PRO A 150 33.93 -16.48 -9.76
N ARG A 151 32.88 -17.22 -9.42
CA ARG A 151 32.98 -18.29 -8.44
C ARG A 151 33.63 -19.47 -9.15
N THR A 152 34.93 -19.36 -9.38
CA THR A 152 35.76 -20.54 -9.55
C THR A 152 36.26 -20.89 -8.15
N ASP A 153 35.56 -21.79 -7.49
CA ASP A 153 36.16 -22.64 -6.47
C ASP A 153 37.27 -23.51 -7.09
N GLU A 154 38.27 -23.85 -6.29
CA GLU A 154 39.46 -24.62 -6.71
C GLU A 154 39.15 -26.11 -6.96
N ASP A 155 37.90 -26.52 -6.82
CA ASP A 155 37.46 -27.91 -6.82
C ASP A 155 36.44 -28.09 -7.94
N GLY A 156 36.90 -28.15 -9.20
CA GLY A 156 36.05 -28.16 -10.40
C GLY A 156 34.99 -29.26 -10.48
N ASP A 157 33.89 -29.07 -9.77
CA ASP A 157 32.60 -29.73 -9.92
C ASP A 157 31.59 -28.66 -10.39
N ASP A 158 31.26 -28.74 -11.68
CA ASP A 158 30.07 -28.11 -12.23
C ASP A 158 28.84 -28.79 -11.59
N ASP A 159 28.04 -28.06 -10.81
CA ASP A 159 26.63 -28.40 -10.55
C ASP A 159 25.91 -27.25 -9.84
N MET A 160 25.26 -26.39 -10.63
CA MET A 160 23.88 -25.90 -10.46
C MET A 160 23.60 -24.99 -11.65
N ASP A 161 23.09 -25.59 -12.72
CA ASP A 161 22.37 -24.89 -13.79
C ASP A 161 21.14 -24.23 -13.14
N ASP A 162 21.23 -22.95 -12.81
CA ASP A 162 20.15 -22.11 -12.27
C ASP A 162 19.18 -21.70 -13.40
N GLY A 163 18.84 -22.67 -14.24
CA GLY A 163 18.31 -22.50 -15.58
C GLY A 163 16.82 -22.79 -15.74
N ASP A 164 15.98 -22.53 -14.73
CA ASP A 164 14.54 -22.83 -14.85
C ASP A 164 13.54 -21.85 -14.16
N ASP A 165 13.97 -20.71 -13.59
CA ASP A 165 13.04 -19.68 -13.05
C ASP A 165 12.86 -18.45 -13.98
N GLU A 166 13.55 -18.39 -15.13
CA GLU A 166 13.64 -17.16 -15.94
C GLU A 166 12.49 -16.94 -16.93
N GLU A 167 11.69 -17.97 -17.29
CA GLU A 167 10.55 -17.80 -18.20
C GLU A 167 9.28 -17.24 -17.52
N ASP A 168 9.18 -17.26 -16.18
CA ASP A 168 7.96 -16.85 -15.46
C ASP A 168 7.83 -15.33 -15.26
N THR A 169 8.93 -14.56 -15.31
CA THR A 169 8.88 -13.13 -14.92
C THR A 169 8.30 -12.20 -15.99
N ASP A 170 8.46 -12.53 -17.27
CA ASP A 170 7.87 -11.78 -18.38
C ASP A 170 6.36 -12.03 -18.49
N ASP A 171 5.92 -13.28 -18.25
CA ASP A 171 4.50 -13.69 -18.28
C ASP A 171 3.68 -13.04 -17.14
N GLU A 172 4.30 -12.79 -15.98
CA GLU A 172 3.63 -12.14 -14.85
C GLU A 172 3.48 -10.61 -14.98
N LEU A 173 4.37 -9.93 -15.72
CA LEU A 173 4.24 -8.51 -16.03
C LEU A 173 3.11 -8.25 -17.05
N GLU A 174 2.90 -9.17 -18.00
CA GLU A 174 1.72 -9.18 -18.88
C GLU A 174 0.40 -9.30 -18.09
N GLY A 175 0.38 -10.07 -17.00
CA GLY A 175 -0.77 -10.14 -16.08
C GLY A 175 -1.19 -8.78 -15.48
N LEU A 176 -0.26 -7.83 -15.36
CA LEU A 176 -0.51 -6.48 -14.85
C LEU A 176 -0.94 -5.48 -15.94
N HIS A 177 -0.59 -5.77 -17.19
CA HIS A 177 -1.11 -5.07 -18.37
C HIS A 177 -2.59 -5.38 -18.61
N SER A 178 -3.12 -6.43 -17.97
CA SER A 178 -4.52 -6.83 -18.13
C SER A 178 -5.46 -5.65 -17.88
N GLU A 179 -6.19 -5.25 -18.92
CA GLU A 179 -7.31 -4.31 -18.83
C GLU A 179 -8.29 -4.72 -17.72
N ASP A 180 -8.36 -6.01 -17.38
CA ASP A 180 -9.18 -6.52 -16.29
C ASP A 180 -8.70 -6.04 -14.92
N LEU A 181 -7.39 -5.98 -14.67
CA LEU A 181 -6.85 -5.51 -13.41
C LEU A 181 -7.10 -4.00 -13.26
N GLN A 182 -6.84 -3.24 -14.32
CA GLN A 182 -7.16 -1.80 -14.34
C GLN A 182 -8.65 -1.54 -14.12
N ARG A 183 -9.52 -2.31 -14.79
CA ARG A 183 -10.98 -2.25 -14.61
C ARG A 183 -11.37 -2.57 -13.16
N LYS A 184 -10.81 -3.62 -12.57
CA LYS A 184 -11.05 -4.00 -11.16
C LYS A 184 -10.65 -2.87 -10.20
N PHE A 185 -9.45 -2.31 -10.34
CA PHE A 185 -9.05 -1.17 -9.51
C PHE A 185 -9.89 0.08 -9.79
N SER A 186 -10.34 0.32 -11.03
CA SER A 186 -11.25 1.43 -11.33
C SER A 186 -12.59 1.30 -10.58
N GLU A 187 -13.13 0.07 -10.50
CA GLU A 187 -14.32 -0.24 -9.70
C GLU A 187 -14.06 0.00 -8.21
N MET A 188 -12.93 -0.47 -7.69
CA MET A 188 -12.52 -0.23 -6.31
C MET A 188 -12.49 1.26 -5.99
N TYR A 189 -11.89 2.07 -6.87
CA TYR A 189 -11.79 3.52 -6.70
C TYR A 189 -13.14 4.22 -6.78
N TYR A 190 -14.03 3.78 -7.66
CA TYR A 190 -15.41 4.26 -7.70
C TYR A 190 -16.11 4.00 -6.36
N ILE A 191 -16.00 2.78 -5.83
CA ILE A 191 -16.59 2.42 -4.53
C ILE A 191 -15.99 3.26 -3.39
N LEU A 192 -14.66 3.39 -3.34
CA LEU A 192 -13.99 4.21 -2.33
C LEU A 192 -14.39 5.69 -2.40
N SER A 193 -14.62 6.22 -3.61
CA SER A 193 -15.12 7.58 -3.78
C SER A 193 -16.54 7.75 -3.25
N ALA A 194 -17.40 6.75 -3.45
CA ALA A 194 -18.76 6.73 -2.89
C ALA A 194 -18.71 6.71 -1.36
N VAL A 195 -17.87 5.85 -0.77
CA VAL A 195 -17.67 5.77 0.69
C VAL A 195 -17.19 7.11 1.28
N LYS A 196 -16.28 7.82 0.59
CA LYS A 196 -15.84 9.18 0.99
C LYS A 196 -16.97 10.21 0.98
N THR A 197 -17.96 10.04 0.11
CA THR A 197 -19.19 10.85 0.09
C THR A 197 -20.29 10.31 1.01
N HIS A 198 -19.94 9.37 1.91
CA HIS A 198 -20.84 8.68 2.82
C HIS A 198 -21.95 7.85 2.13
N ASP A 199 -21.72 7.43 0.88
CA ASP A 199 -22.56 6.45 0.19
C ASP A 199 -21.92 5.06 0.27
N LEU A 200 -22.47 4.22 1.14
CA LEU A 200 -21.99 2.86 1.36
C LEU A 200 -22.63 1.82 0.44
N ILE A 201 -23.64 2.20 -0.35
CA ILE A 201 -24.41 1.27 -1.16
C ILE A 201 -23.55 0.51 -2.19
N PRO A 202 -22.63 1.17 -2.93
CA PRO A 202 -21.74 0.46 -3.84
C PRO A 202 -20.86 -0.59 -3.13
N ALA A 203 -20.32 -0.25 -1.95
CA ALA A 203 -19.49 -1.15 -1.16
C ALA A 203 -20.29 -2.35 -0.62
N ILE A 204 -21.52 -2.11 -0.14
CA ILE A 204 -22.42 -3.17 0.34
C ILE A 204 -22.77 -4.13 -0.80
N ASN A 205 -23.08 -3.61 -2.00
CA ASN A 205 -23.39 -4.44 -3.16
C ASN A 205 -22.20 -5.30 -3.58
N TRP A 206 -21.01 -4.71 -3.61
CA TRP A 206 -19.78 -5.46 -3.88
C TRP A 206 -19.54 -6.55 -2.83
N ALA A 207 -19.72 -6.25 -1.54
CA ALA A 207 -19.57 -7.23 -0.47
C ALA A 207 -20.59 -8.39 -0.60
N ASN A 208 -21.84 -8.08 -0.94
CA ASN A 208 -22.88 -9.09 -1.18
C ASN A 208 -22.50 -10.03 -2.34
N MET A 209 -22.03 -9.47 -3.46
CA MET A 209 -21.62 -10.23 -4.65
C MET A 209 -20.43 -11.17 -4.34
N ASN A 210 -19.53 -10.76 -3.45
CA ASN A 210 -18.34 -11.52 -3.06
C ASN A 210 -18.50 -12.27 -1.73
N SER A 211 -19.71 -12.31 -1.16
CA SER A 211 -19.93 -12.76 0.22
C SER A 211 -19.46 -14.19 0.49
N THR A 212 -19.59 -15.11 -0.46
CA THR A 212 -19.11 -16.50 -0.31
C THR A 212 -17.60 -16.57 -0.13
N GLN A 213 -16.84 -15.78 -0.89
CA GLN A 213 -15.38 -15.72 -0.82
C GLN A 213 -14.91 -14.99 0.44
N LEU A 214 -15.61 -13.92 0.83
CA LEU A 214 -15.35 -13.18 2.06
C LEU A 214 -15.59 -14.06 3.30
N GLU A 215 -16.70 -14.81 3.32
CA GLU A 215 -17.01 -15.74 4.42
C GLU A 215 -15.99 -16.88 4.52
N ALA A 216 -15.52 -17.42 3.39
CA ALA A 216 -14.49 -18.46 3.38
C ALA A 216 -13.17 -17.98 4.01
N LYS A 217 -12.87 -16.67 3.92
CA LYS A 217 -11.71 -16.03 4.55
C LYS A 217 -11.98 -15.54 5.98
N GLY A 218 -13.20 -15.71 6.50
CA GLY A 218 -13.58 -15.22 7.83
C GLY A 218 -13.70 -13.70 7.93
N SER A 219 -13.92 -13.01 6.81
CA SER A 219 -14.02 -11.54 6.77
C SER A 219 -15.31 -11.03 7.42
N THR A 220 -15.21 -9.95 8.19
CA THR A 220 -16.35 -9.27 8.82
C THR A 220 -16.83 -8.04 8.06
N LEU A 221 -16.20 -7.72 6.92
CA LEU A 221 -16.44 -6.49 6.15
C LEU A 221 -17.91 -6.27 5.77
N GLU A 222 -18.60 -7.34 5.32
CA GLU A 222 -20.00 -7.25 4.91
C GLU A 222 -20.89 -6.76 6.06
N PHE A 223 -20.66 -7.27 7.28
CA PHE A 223 -21.40 -6.83 8.45
C PHE A 223 -21.04 -5.41 8.89
N GLU A 224 -19.75 -5.04 8.87
CA GLU A 224 -19.32 -3.69 9.24
C GLU A 224 -19.89 -2.61 8.31
N LEU A 225 -19.97 -2.89 7.00
CA LEU A 225 -20.61 -2.00 6.03
C LEU A 225 -22.11 -1.81 6.32
N ILE A 226 -22.84 -2.91 6.56
CA ILE A 226 -24.27 -2.87 6.85
C ILE A 226 -24.53 -2.17 8.20
N LYS A 227 -23.70 -2.44 9.20
CA LYS A 227 -23.75 -1.78 10.51
C LYS A 227 -23.51 -0.28 10.38
N LEU A 228 -22.50 0.15 9.63
CA LEU A 228 -22.22 1.56 9.43
C LEU A 228 -23.37 2.25 8.68
N GLN A 229 -23.95 1.60 7.67
CA GLN A 229 -25.14 2.12 6.98
C GLN A 229 -26.33 2.26 7.92
N TYR A 230 -26.58 1.27 8.79
CA TYR A 230 -27.61 1.37 9.82
C TYR A 230 -27.36 2.56 10.76
N VAL A 231 -26.13 2.72 11.27
CA VAL A 231 -25.74 3.83 12.14
C VAL A 231 -25.93 5.17 11.43
N TRP A 232 -25.55 5.25 10.15
CA TRP A 232 -25.67 6.46 9.34
C TRP A 232 -27.13 6.87 9.11
N LEU A 233 -28.01 5.91 8.81
CA LEU A 233 -29.47 6.15 8.73
C LEU A 233 -30.06 6.54 10.09
N PHE A 234 -29.60 5.90 11.18
CA PHE A 234 -30.08 6.16 12.53
C PHE A 234 -29.81 7.60 12.97
N LYS A 235 -28.66 8.18 12.61
CA LYS A 235 -28.33 9.57 12.92
C LYS A 235 -29.28 10.59 12.28
N GLY A 236 -29.98 10.19 11.21
CA GLY A 236 -31.06 10.95 10.61
C GLY A 236 -30.62 12.21 9.83
N PRO A 237 -31.58 12.92 9.22
CA PRO A 237 -31.35 13.96 8.22
C PRO A 237 -30.53 15.15 8.74
N SER A 238 -30.63 15.45 10.04
CA SER A 238 -29.89 16.56 10.66
C SER A 238 -28.37 16.34 10.70
N VAL A 239 -27.92 15.08 10.65
CA VAL A 239 -26.49 14.74 10.70
C VAL A 239 -26.00 14.19 9.37
N ASN A 240 -26.80 13.33 8.72
CA ASN A 240 -26.37 12.67 7.49
C ASN A 240 -26.66 13.46 6.20
N GLY A 241 -27.50 14.51 6.27
CA GLY A 241 -27.86 15.32 5.10
C GLY A 241 -28.71 14.59 4.05
N LEU A 242 -29.18 13.38 4.33
CA LEU A 242 -30.07 12.62 3.45
C LEU A 242 -31.51 13.16 3.55
N PRO A 243 -32.38 12.92 2.55
CA PRO A 243 -33.78 13.34 2.59
C PRO A 243 -34.49 12.88 3.88
N ASP A 244 -35.33 13.76 4.43
CA ASP A 244 -36.18 13.46 5.60
C ASP A 244 -37.38 12.59 5.18
N ASP A 245 -37.09 11.33 4.86
CA ASP A 245 -38.08 10.30 4.58
C ASP A 245 -38.12 9.31 5.75
N PRO A 246 -39.17 9.30 6.59
CA PRO A 246 -39.29 8.39 7.73
C PRO A 246 -39.22 6.89 7.39
N ALA A 247 -39.47 6.52 6.13
CA ALA A 247 -39.39 5.12 5.67
C ALA A 247 -37.96 4.69 5.29
N ARG A 248 -37.07 5.65 4.99
CA ARG A 248 -35.73 5.40 4.44
C ARG A 248 -34.60 6.04 5.25
N ASN A 249 -34.89 7.02 6.09
CA ASN A 249 -33.95 7.77 6.92
C ASN A 249 -34.50 7.94 8.36
N GLY A 250 -33.62 8.27 9.29
CA GLY A 250 -33.93 8.36 10.71
C GLY A 250 -34.24 6.99 11.34
N LEU A 251 -34.90 7.00 12.50
CA LEU A 251 -35.18 5.79 13.27
C LEU A 251 -36.03 4.76 12.52
N GLY A 252 -37.05 5.23 11.79
CA GLY A 252 -37.93 4.37 11.00
C GLY A 252 -37.20 3.68 9.85
N GLY A 253 -36.39 4.45 9.10
CA GLY A 253 -35.53 3.93 8.04
C GLY A 253 -34.49 2.95 8.56
N ALA A 254 -33.79 3.28 9.65
CA ALA A 254 -32.81 2.41 10.27
C ALA A 254 -33.42 1.07 10.72
N LEU A 255 -34.62 1.09 11.34
CA LEU A 255 -35.32 -0.14 11.73
C LEU A 255 -35.74 -0.99 10.53
N ASN A 256 -36.23 -0.36 9.46
CA ASN A 256 -36.60 -1.06 8.24
C ASN A 256 -35.37 -1.71 7.59
N TYR A 257 -34.26 -0.97 7.53
CA TYR A 257 -32.98 -1.45 7.04
C TYR A 257 -32.46 -2.64 7.88
N ALA A 258 -32.49 -2.53 9.21
CA ALA A 258 -32.10 -3.62 10.12
C ALA A 258 -32.89 -4.91 9.86
N ARG A 259 -34.20 -4.83 9.67
CA ARG A 259 -35.06 -6.00 9.39
C ARG A 259 -34.70 -6.71 8.08
N GLN A 260 -34.25 -5.95 7.08
CA GLN A 260 -33.90 -6.50 5.77
C GLN A 260 -32.50 -7.14 5.78
N HIS A 261 -31.54 -6.54 6.48
CA HIS A 261 -30.13 -6.92 6.34
C HIS A 261 -29.55 -7.71 7.52
N PHE A 262 -29.98 -7.48 8.77
CA PHE A 262 -29.34 -8.11 9.94
C PHE A 262 -29.66 -9.60 10.09
N THR A 263 -30.76 -10.09 9.51
CA THR A 263 -31.23 -11.47 9.67
C THR A 263 -30.16 -12.51 9.28
N ARG A 264 -29.38 -12.25 8.22
CA ARG A 264 -28.29 -13.14 7.77
C ARG A 264 -27.15 -13.26 8.78
N PHE A 265 -26.91 -12.21 9.57
CA PHE A 265 -25.73 -12.11 10.44
C PHE A 265 -25.99 -12.54 11.89
N GLN A 266 -27.23 -12.92 12.22
CA GLN A 266 -27.59 -13.32 13.59
C GLN A 266 -26.75 -14.49 14.12
N GLY A 267 -26.29 -15.41 13.28
CA GLY A 267 -25.47 -16.53 13.74
C GLY A 267 -24.11 -16.12 14.32
N ARG A 268 -23.48 -15.08 13.76
CA ARG A 268 -22.13 -14.62 14.15
C ARG A 268 -22.11 -13.33 14.97
N HIS A 269 -23.06 -12.42 14.71
CA HIS A 269 -23.05 -11.04 15.21
C HIS A 269 -24.27 -10.69 16.09
N LEU A 270 -24.93 -11.70 16.69
CA LEU A 270 -26.12 -11.48 17.53
C LEU A 270 -25.90 -10.44 18.64
N PRO A 271 -24.78 -10.45 19.40
CA PRO A 271 -24.58 -9.49 20.48
C PRO A 271 -24.54 -8.04 19.97
N GLU A 272 -23.84 -7.79 18.86
CA GLU A 272 -23.78 -6.45 18.25
C GLU A 272 -25.14 -6.01 17.71
N ILE A 273 -25.87 -6.91 17.03
CA ILE A 273 -27.22 -6.64 16.52
C ILE A 273 -28.17 -6.26 17.67
N GLN A 274 -28.09 -6.97 18.82
CA GLN A 274 -28.88 -6.65 20.00
C GLN A 274 -28.55 -5.25 20.53
N GLN A 275 -27.27 -4.88 20.62
CA GLN A 275 -26.85 -3.55 21.06
C GLN A 275 -27.37 -2.45 20.12
N LEU A 276 -27.27 -2.64 18.79
CA LEU A 276 -27.78 -1.71 17.78
C LEU A 276 -29.29 -1.51 17.87
N CYS A 277 -30.04 -2.59 18.10
CA CYS A 277 -31.50 -2.53 18.30
C CYS A 277 -31.87 -1.89 19.64
N CYS A 278 -31.16 -2.23 20.73
CA CYS A 278 -31.39 -1.64 22.06
C CYS A 278 -31.07 -0.14 22.10
N ALA A 279 -30.09 0.32 21.31
CA ALA A 279 -29.77 1.73 21.19
C ALA A 279 -30.94 2.58 20.66
N MET A 280 -31.89 1.99 19.93
CA MET A 280 -33.11 2.67 19.51
C MET A 280 -33.93 3.22 20.70
N ALA A 281 -33.93 2.52 21.84
CA ALA A 281 -34.62 2.99 23.04
C ALA A 281 -33.98 4.27 23.62
N TYR A 282 -32.72 4.53 23.30
CA TYR A 282 -31.95 5.68 23.73
C TYR A 282 -31.85 6.78 22.66
N ALA A 283 -32.64 6.71 21.58
CA ALA A 283 -32.52 7.63 20.45
C ALA A 283 -32.57 9.12 20.84
N SER A 284 -33.38 9.49 21.83
CA SER A 284 -33.49 10.87 22.34
C SER A 284 -32.29 11.32 23.18
N ASN A 285 -31.48 10.39 23.70
CA ASN A 285 -30.30 10.67 24.52
C ASN A 285 -29.18 9.65 24.25
N LEU A 286 -28.75 9.55 22.99
CA LEU A 286 -27.74 8.57 22.58
C LEU A 286 -26.38 8.84 23.24
N ALA A 287 -26.06 10.12 23.47
CA ALA A 287 -24.80 10.54 24.10
C ALA A 287 -24.65 10.05 25.55
N GLY A 288 -25.77 9.89 26.28
CA GLY A 288 -25.79 9.33 27.64
C GLY A 288 -26.00 7.81 27.70
N SER A 289 -26.08 7.15 26.54
CA SER A 289 -26.38 5.72 26.47
C SER A 289 -25.12 4.86 26.64
N PRO A 290 -25.24 3.59 27.09
CA PRO A 290 -24.13 2.64 27.09
C PRO A 290 -23.63 2.31 25.68
N TYR A 291 -24.40 2.65 24.64
CA TYR A 291 -24.12 2.34 23.24
C TYR A 291 -23.46 3.48 22.48
N LYS A 292 -23.14 4.61 23.15
CA LYS A 292 -22.57 5.81 22.50
C LYS A 292 -21.42 5.48 21.54
N HIS A 293 -20.47 4.67 21.98
CA HIS A 293 -19.27 4.30 21.22
C HIS A 293 -19.58 3.62 19.87
N ILE A 294 -20.71 2.92 19.74
CA ILE A 294 -21.12 2.24 18.49
C ILE A 294 -21.54 3.25 17.42
N PHE A 295 -21.96 4.46 17.82
CA PHE A 295 -22.47 5.51 16.94
C PHE A 295 -21.46 6.65 16.74
N GLU A 296 -20.22 6.48 17.17
CA GLU A 296 -19.12 7.39 16.83
C GLU A 296 -18.70 7.12 15.38
N THR A 297 -18.76 8.15 14.52
CA THR A 297 -18.57 8.01 13.07
C THR A 297 -17.38 8.80 12.53
N ASP A 298 -16.56 9.37 13.41
CA ASP A 298 -15.53 10.33 13.03
C ASP A 298 -14.45 9.67 12.16
N SER A 299 -14.05 8.43 12.48
CA SER A 299 -13.14 7.60 11.67
C SER A 299 -13.83 6.45 10.93
N ALA A 300 -15.10 6.16 11.23
CA ALA A 300 -15.74 4.90 10.83
C ALA A 300 -15.77 4.69 9.30
N PHE A 301 -15.96 5.76 8.51
CA PHE A 301 -15.93 5.68 7.05
C PHE A 301 -14.53 5.42 6.50
N GLU A 302 -13.50 6.00 7.12
CA GLU A 302 -12.10 5.76 6.75
C GLU A 302 -11.67 4.35 7.13
N ASP A 303 -12.04 3.88 8.32
CA ASP A 303 -11.78 2.53 8.81
C ASP A 303 -12.40 1.46 7.88
N VAL A 304 -13.67 1.66 7.49
CA VAL A 304 -14.36 0.77 6.55
C VAL A 304 -13.75 0.85 5.15
N ALA A 305 -13.32 2.02 4.69
CA ALA A 305 -12.62 2.16 3.40
C ALA A 305 -11.28 1.40 3.38
N MET A 306 -10.52 1.46 4.47
CA MET A 306 -9.28 0.68 4.63
C MET A 306 -9.56 -0.82 4.66
N SER A 307 -10.55 -1.25 5.45
CA SER A 307 -10.96 -2.66 5.49
C SER A 307 -11.43 -3.14 4.12
N PHE A 308 -12.24 -2.35 3.41
CA PHE A 308 -12.69 -2.67 2.05
C PHE A 308 -11.52 -2.86 1.09
N THR A 309 -10.55 -1.94 1.10
CA THR A 309 -9.35 -2.00 0.24
C THR A 309 -8.56 -3.28 0.52
N ARG A 310 -8.40 -3.66 1.79
CA ARG A 310 -7.71 -4.88 2.20
C ARG A 310 -8.41 -6.14 1.67
N GLU A 311 -9.72 -6.25 1.88
CA GLU A 311 -10.48 -7.42 1.41
C GLU A 311 -10.50 -7.49 -0.11
N PHE A 312 -10.65 -6.35 -0.79
CA PHE A 312 -10.58 -6.25 -2.24
C PHE A 312 -9.25 -6.78 -2.78
N CYS A 313 -8.13 -6.28 -2.25
CA CYS A 313 -6.80 -6.75 -2.65
C CYS A 313 -6.61 -8.25 -2.36
N SER A 314 -7.05 -8.70 -1.19
CA SER A 314 -6.99 -10.11 -0.80
C SER A 314 -7.76 -11.01 -1.76
N LEU A 315 -8.96 -10.62 -2.21
CA LEU A 315 -9.74 -11.39 -3.21
C LEU A 315 -9.04 -11.47 -4.57
N LEU A 316 -8.22 -10.48 -4.92
CA LEU A 316 -7.38 -10.51 -6.12
C LEU A 316 -6.07 -11.31 -5.93
N GLY A 317 -5.85 -11.92 -4.76
CA GLY A 317 -4.59 -12.61 -4.45
C GLY A 317 -3.42 -11.65 -4.21
N LEU A 318 -3.71 -10.36 -3.99
CA LEU A 318 -2.72 -9.33 -3.74
C LEU A 318 -2.58 -9.09 -2.23
N SER A 319 -1.38 -8.67 -1.81
CA SER A 319 -1.12 -8.26 -0.43
C SER A 319 -2.05 -7.13 0.02
N ALA A 320 -2.37 -7.06 1.32
CA ALA A 320 -3.19 -5.98 1.87
C ALA A 320 -2.55 -4.60 1.61
N GLU A 321 -1.26 -4.48 1.93
CA GLU A 321 -0.46 -3.28 1.74
C GLU A 321 0.38 -3.40 0.46
N SER A 322 0.77 -2.26 -0.12
CA SER A 322 1.65 -2.26 -1.28
C SER A 322 3.03 -2.84 -0.89
N PRO A 323 3.56 -3.85 -1.61
CA PRO A 323 4.88 -4.40 -1.32
C PRO A 323 5.98 -3.34 -1.32
N LEU A 324 5.90 -2.38 -2.25
CA LEU A 324 6.82 -1.25 -2.30
C LEU A 324 6.73 -0.37 -1.05
N TYR A 325 5.50 -0.07 -0.59
CA TYR A 325 5.29 0.71 0.63
C TYR A 325 5.88 0.01 1.85
N VAL A 326 5.61 -1.29 2.01
CA VAL A 326 6.12 -2.10 3.12
C VAL A 326 7.64 -2.16 3.09
N ALA A 327 8.23 -2.47 1.93
CA ALA A 327 9.69 -2.58 1.77
C ALA A 327 10.40 -1.25 2.07
N VAL A 328 9.90 -0.12 1.54
CA VAL A 328 10.47 1.20 1.81
C VAL A 328 10.32 1.57 3.28
N THR A 329 9.17 1.29 3.90
CA THR A 329 8.92 1.62 5.31
C THR A 329 9.80 0.79 6.23
N ALA A 330 9.83 -0.54 6.07
CA ALA A 330 10.71 -1.42 6.82
C ALA A 330 12.20 -1.06 6.60
N GLY A 331 12.58 -0.81 5.35
CA GLY A 331 13.92 -0.35 4.99
C GLY A 331 14.32 0.96 5.67
N SER A 332 13.41 1.94 5.76
CA SER A 332 13.66 3.21 6.44
C SER A 332 13.93 3.05 7.95
N ILE A 333 13.37 2.00 8.56
CA ILE A 333 13.59 1.64 9.97
C ILE A 333 14.91 0.88 10.13
N ALA A 334 15.19 -0.07 9.23
CA ALA A 334 16.32 -0.99 9.32
C ALA A 334 17.66 -0.40 8.85
N LEU A 335 17.68 0.23 7.66
CA LEU A 335 18.89 0.66 6.96
C LEU A 335 19.79 1.59 7.79
N PRO A 336 19.28 2.60 8.53
CA PRO A 336 20.14 3.48 9.31
C PRO A 336 20.94 2.74 10.39
N ARG A 337 20.40 1.64 10.94
CA ARG A 337 21.09 0.79 11.91
C ARG A 337 22.10 -0.12 11.22
N LEU A 338 21.73 -0.70 10.08
CA LEU A 338 22.61 -1.56 9.29
C LEU A 338 23.86 -0.80 8.84
N ILE A 339 23.70 0.42 8.30
CA ILE A 339 24.81 1.27 7.87
C ILE A 339 25.77 1.59 9.02
N LYS A 340 25.24 1.88 10.22
CA LYS A 340 26.09 2.13 11.40
C LYS A 340 26.86 0.88 11.82
N TYR A 341 26.19 -0.27 11.80
CA TYR A 341 26.80 -1.54 12.17
C TYR A 341 27.90 -1.96 11.20
N THR A 342 27.65 -1.92 9.89
CA THR A 342 28.64 -2.28 8.86
C THR A 342 29.85 -1.36 8.89
N THR A 343 29.65 -0.05 9.10
CA THR A 343 30.75 0.91 9.27
C THR A 343 31.64 0.53 10.45
N TYR A 344 31.03 0.21 11.60
CA TYR A 344 31.76 -0.20 12.80
C TYR A 344 32.50 -1.55 12.65
N MET A 345 31.89 -2.53 11.98
CA MET A 345 32.53 -3.82 11.69
C MET A 345 33.74 -3.66 10.77
N LYS A 346 33.63 -2.82 9.73
CA LYS A 346 34.74 -2.48 8.82
C LYS A 346 35.89 -1.81 9.56
N GLU A 347 35.61 -0.91 10.50
CA GLU A 347 36.62 -0.29 11.36
C GLU A 347 37.32 -1.30 12.27
N LYS A 348 36.60 -2.32 12.77
CA LYS A 348 37.12 -3.35 13.66
C LYS A 348 37.76 -4.56 12.97
N LYS A 349 37.68 -4.66 11.63
CA LYS A 349 38.14 -5.82 10.84
C LYS A 349 37.56 -7.15 11.33
N THR A 350 36.32 -7.12 11.79
CA THR A 350 35.58 -8.31 12.22
C THR A 350 34.50 -8.59 11.19
N GLU A 351 34.53 -9.76 10.58
CA GLU A 351 33.54 -10.19 9.60
C GLU A 351 32.39 -10.93 10.28
N TRP A 352 31.19 -10.75 9.73
CA TRP A 352 30.01 -11.47 10.17
C TRP A 352 29.99 -12.85 9.50
N THR A 353 29.84 -13.91 10.29
CA THR A 353 30.04 -15.29 9.84
C THR A 353 28.75 -16.08 9.63
N THR A 354 27.57 -15.46 9.76
CA THR A 354 26.27 -16.12 9.67
C THR A 354 25.48 -15.62 8.47
N GLU A 355 25.33 -16.47 7.46
CA GLU A 355 24.77 -16.13 6.14
C GLU A 355 23.27 -15.78 6.18
N ASN A 356 22.51 -16.35 7.14
CA ASN A 356 21.05 -16.28 7.18
C ASN A 356 20.46 -15.47 8.34
N GLU A 357 21.28 -14.69 9.07
CA GLU A 357 20.83 -13.94 10.24
C GLU A 357 21.30 -12.48 10.20
N LEU A 358 20.41 -11.58 10.64
CA LEU A 358 20.76 -10.18 10.88
C LEU A 358 21.53 -10.07 12.21
N ALA A 359 22.57 -9.25 12.23
CA ALA A 359 23.39 -9.03 13.43
C ALA A 359 22.63 -8.39 14.61
N PHE A 360 21.44 -7.84 14.37
CA PHE A 360 20.57 -7.28 15.39
C PHE A 360 19.10 -7.37 14.97
N GLU A 361 18.22 -7.41 15.96
CA GLU A 361 16.78 -7.35 15.74
C GLU A 361 16.38 -5.98 15.19
N THR A 362 15.68 -6.00 14.04
CA THR A 362 15.10 -4.79 13.48
C THR A 362 13.78 -4.51 14.22
N PRO A 363 13.60 -3.35 14.86
CA PRO A 363 12.41 -3.04 15.65
C PRO A 363 11.25 -2.65 14.73
N LEU A 364 10.78 -3.62 13.94
CA LEU A 364 9.61 -3.43 13.11
C LEU A 364 8.36 -3.32 14.01
N PRO A 365 7.40 -2.45 13.66
CA PRO A 365 6.10 -2.43 14.32
C PRO A 365 5.42 -3.81 14.24
N GLU A 366 4.59 -4.15 15.22
CA GLU A 366 3.83 -5.42 15.23
C GLU A 366 3.00 -5.62 13.96
N SER A 367 2.53 -4.53 13.33
CA SER A 367 1.79 -4.57 12.06
C SER A 367 2.60 -5.09 10.86
N MET A 368 3.94 -5.13 10.96
CA MET A 368 4.85 -5.64 9.93
C MET A 368 5.43 -7.01 10.29
N ILE A 369 4.98 -7.62 11.39
CA ILE A 369 5.38 -8.95 11.82
C ILE A 369 4.27 -9.92 11.38
N TYR A 370 4.42 -10.46 10.18
CA TYR A 370 3.38 -11.30 9.55
C TYR A 370 3.39 -12.75 10.01
N HIS A 371 4.50 -13.21 10.58
CA HIS A 371 4.66 -14.59 11.03
C HIS A 371 5.10 -14.61 12.49
N PRO A 372 4.47 -15.44 13.34
CA PRO A 372 4.95 -15.61 14.69
C PRO A 372 6.32 -16.30 14.64
N ILE A 373 7.30 -15.69 15.30
CA ILE A 373 8.66 -16.20 15.41
C ILE A 373 8.81 -16.81 16.80
N PHE A 374 9.29 -18.06 16.85
CA PHE A 374 9.70 -18.68 18.10
C PHE A 374 11.19 -18.96 18.06
N VAL A 375 11.91 -18.50 19.08
CA VAL A 375 13.32 -18.82 19.30
C VAL A 375 13.40 -19.85 20.40
N CYS A 376 14.00 -21.00 20.09
CA CYS A 376 14.18 -22.07 21.07
C CYS A 376 15.13 -21.59 22.16
N PRO A 377 14.74 -21.54 23.45
CA PRO A 377 15.64 -21.01 24.47
C PRO A 377 16.74 -22.01 24.88
N VAL A 378 16.70 -23.24 24.36
CA VAL A 378 17.76 -24.25 24.55
C VAL A 378 18.86 -24.11 23.49
N SER A 379 18.50 -24.16 22.20
CA SER A 379 19.48 -24.00 21.11
C SER A 379 19.82 -22.54 20.83
N LYS A 380 18.95 -21.61 21.25
CA LYS A 380 19.00 -20.17 20.93
C LYS A 380 18.83 -19.87 19.45
N GLU A 381 18.22 -20.79 18.72
CA GLU A 381 17.97 -20.68 17.28
C GLU A 381 16.46 -20.47 17.03
N GLN A 382 16.15 -19.74 15.96
CA GLN A 382 14.79 -19.58 15.46
C GLN A 382 14.27 -20.92 14.91
N THR A 383 13.02 -21.27 15.23
CA THR A 383 12.39 -22.46 14.64
C THR A 383 12.03 -22.25 13.18
N THR A 384 12.23 -23.28 12.38
CA THR A 384 11.90 -23.33 10.95
C THR A 384 10.77 -24.34 10.68
N GLN A 385 10.33 -24.48 9.42
CA GLN A 385 9.37 -25.52 9.06
C GLN A 385 9.94 -26.93 9.31
N ASP A 386 11.25 -27.11 9.06
CA ASP A 386 12.00 -28.35 9.30
C ASP A 386 12.33 -28.59 10.77
N ASN A 387 12.56 -27.51 11.53
CA ASN A 387 12.82 -27.55 12.97
C ASN A 387 11.73 -26.80 13.75
N PRO A 388 10.48 -27.30 13.76
CA PRO A 388 9.34 -26.58 14.32
C PRO A 388 9.37 -26.53 15.86
N PRO A 389 8.61 -25.60 16.48
CA PRO A 389 8.40 -25.61 17.91
C PRO A 389 7.56 -26.80 18.36
N MET A 390 8.03 -27.46 19.42
CA MET A 390 7.41 -28.62 20.05
C MET A 390 6.99 -28.24 21.48
N MET A 391 5.69 -28.32 21.75
CA MET A 391 5.15 -28.18 23.10
C MET A 391 5.31 -29.50 23.85
N LEU A 392 6.02 -29.47 24.98
CA LEU A 392 6.18 -30.61 25.87
C LEU A 392 4.89 -30.87 26.66
N GLY A 393 4.75 -32.05 27.26
CA GLY A 393 3.58 -32.40 28.09
C GLY A 393 3.39 -31.52 29.33
N CYS A 394 4.42 -30.72 29.70
CA CYS A 394 4.35 -29.70 30.75
C CYS A 394 3.96 -28.29 30.26
N GLY A 395 3.76 -28.10 28.95
CA GLY A 395 3.41 -26.81 28.34
C GLY A 395 4.59 -25.94 27.89
N HIS A 396 5.83 -26.25 28.30
CA HIS A 396 7.02 -25.56 27.78
C HIS A 396 7.29 -25.90 26.32
N VAL A 397 7.84 -24.96 25.56
CA VAL A 397 8.12 -25.11 24.13
C VAL A 397 9.62 -25.11 23.86
N ILE A 398 10.10 -26.02 23.01
CA ILE A 398 11.48 -26.10 22.50
C ILE A 398 11.46 -26.53 21.02
N CYS A 399 12.53 -26.33 20.25
CA CYS A 399 12.56 -26.82 18.86
C CYS A 399 12.63 -28.37 18.78
N ARG A 400 12.22 -28.93 17.64
CA ARG A 400 12.20 -30.38 17.38
C ARG A 400 13.56 -31.04 17.60
N GLU A 401 14.63 -30.44 17.10
CA GLU A 401 15.99 -30.96 17.28
C GLU A 401 16.43 -30.90 18.75
N SER A 402 16.14 -29.81 19.45
CA SER A 402 16.40 -29.73 20.90
C SER A 402 15.65 -30.81 21.66
N LEU A 403 14.39 -31.10 21.29
CA LEU A 403 13.64 -32.22 21.86
C LEU A 403 14.31 -33.56 21.57
N GLN A 404 14.73 -33.80 20.33
CA GLN A 404 15.44 -35.03 19.95
C GLN A 404 16.73 -35.22 20.74
N ASN A 405 17.49 -34.15 20.96
CA ASN A 405 18.76 -34.17 21.69
C ASN A 405 18.62 -34.42 23.20
N ILE A 406 17.48 -34.06 23.81
CA ILE A 406 17.24 -34.28 25.26
C ILE A 406 16.57 -35.62 25.58
N ILE A 407 16.14 -36.40 24.56
CA ILE A 407 15.58 -37.73 24.76
C ILE A 407 16.69 -38.69 25.20
N LYS A 408 16.52 -39.31 26.37
CA LYS A 408 17.38 -40.37 26.89
C LYS A 408 16.52 -41.58 27.25
N ALA A 409 16.84 -42.75 26.71
CA ALA A 409 16.12 -44.00 26.98
C ALA A 409 14.57 -43.86 26.88
N ALA A 410 14.11 -43.29 25.76
CA ALA A 410 12.70 -43.05 25.43
C ALA A 410 11.93 -42.05 26.32
N ARG A 411 12.60 -41.31 27.20
CA ARG A 411 11.99 -40.22 28.00
C ARG A 411 12.82 -38.95 27.87
N TYR A 412 12.20 -37.80 28.08
CA TYR A 412 12.92 -36.52 28.17
C TYR A 412 12.69 -35.87 29.53
N LYS A 413 13.62 -35.00 29.95
CA LYS A 413 13.44 -34.09 31.08
C LYS A 413 13.28 -32.68 30.54
N CYS A 414 12.26 -31.95 31.00
CA CYS A 414 12.11 -30.56 30.59
C CYS A 414 13.31 -29.72 31.09
N PRO A 415 13.89 -28.85 30.24
CA PRO A 415 14.96 -27.95 30.67
C PRO A 415 14.50 -26.87 31.66
N TYR A 416 13.21 -26.52 31.66
CA TYR A 416 12.64 -25.42 32.44
C TYR A 416 11.92 -25.86 33.71
N CYS A 417 11.60 -27.14 33.85
CA CYS A 417 10.86 -27.65 34.99
C CYS A 417 11.25 -29.10 35.31
N PRO A 418 10.96 -29.60 36.53
CA PRO A 418 11.36 -30.94 36.93
C PRO A 418 10.53 -32.06 36.28
N THR A 419 9.59 -31.74 35.39
CA THR A 419 8.69 -32.70 34.76
C THR A 419 9.41 -33.52 33.70
N GLU A 420 9.21 -34.84 33.75
CA GLU A 420 9.67 -35.78 32.73
C GLU A 420 8.48 -36.22 31.87
N GLY A 421 8.70 -36.41 30.57
CA GLY A 421 7.65 -36.80 29.63
C GLY A 421 8.12 -37.83 28.61
N HIS A 422 7.18 -38.39 27.85
CA HIS A 422 7.48 -39.22 26.70
C HIS A 422 7.45 -38.35 25.44
N PRO A 423 8.35 -38.53 24.46
CA PRO A 423 8.31 -37.76 23.19
C PRO A 423 7.00 -37.88 22.40
N LYS A 424 6.13 -38.84 22.74
CA LYS A 424 4.80 -39.00 22.16
C LYS A 424 3.80 -37.96 22.68
N ASP A 425 4.06 -37.41 23.87
CA ASP A 425 3.23 -36.39 24.51
C ASP A 425 3.60 -34.99 23.99
N ALA A 426 4.68 -34.87 23.23
CA ALA A 426 5.09 -33.62 22.63
C ALA A 426 4.26 -33.32 21.38
N THR A 427 3.65 -32.14 21.34
CA THR A 427 2.78 -31.72 20.24
C THR A 427 3.49 -30.66 19.41
N LYS A 428 3.56 -30.87 18.09
CA LYS A 428 4.08 -29.85 17.16
C LYS A 428 3.13 -28.65 17.17
N ILE A 429 3.67 -27.47 17.47
CA ILE A 429 2.95 -26.20 17.28
C ILE A 429 3.04 -25.85 15.80
N ARG A 430 1.91 -25.51 15.20
CA ARG A 430 1.86 -24.88 13.88
C ARG A 430 1.76 -23.39 14.13
N LEU A 431 2.84 -22.68 13.83
CA LEU A 431 2.94 -21.22 13.88
C LEU A 431 2.35 -20.60 12.63
#